data_AF-A0A661XB18-F1
#
_entry.id   AF-A0A661XB18-F1
#
_cell.length_a   1.000
_cell.length_b   1.000
_cell.length_c   1.000
_cell.angle_alpha   90.00
_cell.angle_beta   90.00
_cell.angle_gamma   90.00
#
_symmetry.space_group_name_H-M   'P 1'
#
loop_
_entity.id
_entity.type
_entity.pdbx_description
1 polymer ?
#
loop_
_entity_poly.entity_id
_entity_poly.type
_entity_poly.pdbx_seq_one_letter_code
_entity_poly.pdbx_strand_id
1 'polypeptide(L)'
;MSSTKTVILFLATVLFLNTLACNQKPKEHFPKKEIFSKALQEMLIIQYLKIKEPEKAALVKDVLKKYHLSKKEFEITKARYAQDPEFWAEIFKRMRKRLEEENRKLQKANKKLPQKAKHK
;
A
#
# COMPACT_ATOMS: atom_id res chain seq x y z
N MET A 1 -53.93 1.62 32.15
CA MET A 1 -52.90 2.27 31.30
C MET A 1 -52.90 1.58 29.96
N SER A 2 -53.13 2.34 28.88
CA SER A 2 -53.57 1.84 27.56
C SER A 2 -52.50 1.01 26.84
N SER A 3 -52.77 -0.30 26.67
CA SER A 3 -51.88 -1.31 26.06
C SER A 3 -51.42 -0.95 24.63
N THR A 4 -52.16 -0.07 23.95
CA THR A 4 -51.83 0.43 22.60
C THR A 4 -50.57 1.30 22.56
N LYS A 5 -50.26 2.05 23.63
CA LYS A 5 -49.05 2.90 23.65
C LYS A 5 -47.77 2.07 23.68
N THR A 6 -47.80 0.94 24.38
CA THR A 6 -46.66 0.01 24.51
C THR A 6 -46.36 -0.68 23.18
N VAL A 7 -47.39 -1.08 22.43
CA VAL A 7 -47.24 -1.74 21.12
C VAL A 7 -46.66 -0.77 20.09
N ILE A 8 -47.13 0.49 20.08
CA ILE A 8 -46.61 1.52 19.18
C ILE A 8 -45.15 1.84 19.49
N LEU A 9 -44.78 1.93 20.77
CA LEU A 9 -43.39 2.17 21.18
C LEU A 9 -42.48 1.00 20.74
N PHE A 10 -42.97 -0.24 20.84
CA PHE A 10 -42.23 -1.42 20.41
C PHE A 10 -42.01 -1.45 18.90
N LEU A 11 -43.06 -1.16 18.11
CA LEU A 11 -42.97 -1.06 16.66
C LEU A 11 -42.01 0.05 16.20
N ALA A 12 -42.05 1.22 16.85
CA ALA A 12 -41.13 2.32 16.57
C ALA A 12 -39.67 1.94 16.87
N THR A 13 -39.43 1.22 17.96
CA THR A 13 -38.09 0.75 18.36
C THR A 13 -37.55 -0.29 17.38
N VAL A 14 -38.39 -1.23 16.93
CA VAL A 14 -38.01 -2.24 15.93
C VAL A 14 -37.74 -1.59 14.57
N LEU A 15 -38.50 -0.57 14.17
CA LEU A 15 -38.21 0.18 12.94
C LEU A 15 -36.88 0.93 13.03
N PHE A 16 -36.60 1.57 14.16
CA PHE A 16 -35.35 2.30 14.39
C PHE A 16 -34.11 1.38 14.44
N LEU A 17 -34.25 0.18 15.01
CA LEU A 17 -33.19 -0.83 14.98
C LEU A 17 -32.97 -1.39 13.56
N ASN A 18 -34.03 -1.54 12.76
CA ASN A 18 -33.91 -1.96 11.35
C ASN A 18 -33.29 -0.89 10.44
N THR A 19 -33.49 0.41 10.71
CA THR A 19 -32.82 1.48 9.94
C THR A 19 -31.33 1.57 10.27
N LEU A 20 -30.91 1.26 11.51
CA LEU A 20 -29.49 1.17 11.89
C LEU A 20 -28.79 -0.07 11.29
N ALA A 21 -29.51 -1.16 11.07
CA ALA A 21 -28.99 -2.38 10.43
C ALA A 21 -28.71 -2.21 8.93
N CYS A 22 -29.28 -1.18 8.30
CA CYS A 22 -29.00 -0.78 6.91
C CYS A 22 -27.82 0.20 6.77
N ASN A 23 -26.89 0.24 7.74
CA ASN A 23 -25.56 0.79 7.49
C ASN A 23 -24.79 -0.22 6.63
N GLN A 24 -24.94 -0.10 5.31
CA GLN A 24 -24.04 -0.74 4.35
C GLN A 24 -22.62 -0.46 4.81
N LYS A 25 -21.91 -1.48 5.31
CA LYS A 25 -20.46 -1.40 5.53
C LYS A 25 -19.88 -0.77 4.25
N PRO A 26 -19.12 0.34 4.33
CA PRO A 26 -18.53 0.92 3.15
C PRO A 26 -17.76 -0.21 2.46
N LYS A 27 -18.09 -0.49 1.20
CA LYS A 27 -17.38 -1.51 0.42
C LYS A 27 -15.92 -1.07 0.42
N GLU A 28 -15.08 -1.75 1.20
CA GLU A 28 -13.64 -1.48 1.22
C GLU A 28 -13.12 -1.66 -0.20
N HIS A 29 -12.79 -0.55 -0.84
CA HIS A 29 -12.23 -0.58 -2.16
C HIS A 29 -10.76 -0.96 -2.03
N PHE A 30 -10.45 -2.23 -2.32
CA PHE A 30 -9.08 -2.69 -2.33
C PHE A 30 -8.44 -2.31 -3.67
N PRO A 31 -7.22 -1.76 -3.66
CA PRO A 31 -6.47 -1.54 -4.89
C PRO A 31 -6.18 -2.87 -5.59
N LYS A 32 -6.06 -2.83 -6.91
CA LYS A 32 -5.62 -3.98 -7.70
C LYS A 32 -4.27 -4.50 -7.18
N LYS A 33 -4.12 -5.83 -7.09
CA LYS A 33 -2.90 -6.49 -6.57
C LYS A 33 -1.63 -5.97 -7.25
N GLU A 34 -1.68 -5.72 -8.55
CA GLU A 34 -0.55 -5.22 -9.34
C GLU A 34 -0.15 -3.80 -8.91
N ILE A 35 -1.12 -2.91 -8.69
CA ILE A 35 -0.89 -1.52 -8.26
C ILE A 35 -0.26 -1.52 -6.86
N PHE A 36 -0.85 -2.27 -5.93
CA PHE A 36 -0.33 -2.41 -4.58
C PHE A 36 1.09 -3.00 -4.58
N SER A 37 1.33 -4.06 -5.35
CA SER A 37 2.65 -4.70 -5.43
C SER A 37 3.76 -3.76 -5.90
N LYS A 38 3.45 -2.90 -6.89
CA LYS A 38 4.40 -1.90 -7.41
C LYS A 38 4.67 -0.80 -6.37
N ALA A 39 3.62 -0.29 -5.72
CA ALA A 39 3.75 0.71 -4.66
C ALA A 39 4.58 0.18 -3.48
N LEU A 40 4.28 -1.05 -3.03
CA LEU A 40 5.00 -1.71 -1.94
C LEU A 40 6.49 -1.89 -2.27
N GLN A 41 6.83 -2.29 -3.49
CA GLN A 41 8.23 -2.40 -3.90
C GLN A 41 8.98 -1.07 -3.83
N GLU A 42 8.38 0.02 -4.32
CA GLU A 42 9.02 1.34 -4.25
C GLU A 42 9.21 1.80 -2.81
N MET A 43 8.22 1.55 -1.93
CA MET A 43 8.35 1.87 -0.50
C MET A 43 9.41 1.04 0.20
N LEU A 44 9.53 -0.25 -0.11
CA LEU A 44 10.59 -1.08 0.45
C LEU A 44 11.96 -0.56 0.02
N ILE A 45 12.13 -0.17 -1.25
CA ILE A 45 13.38 0.45 -1.72
C ILE A 45 13.68 1.72 -0.90
N ILE A 46 12.70 2.60 -0.71
CA ILE A 46 12.85 3.83 0.09
C ILE A 46 13.32 3.52 1.53
N GLN A 47 12.79 2.47 2.16
CA GLN A 47 13.20 2.07 3.51
C GLN A 47 14.69 1.70 3.60
N TYR A 48 15.24 1.07 2.55
CA TYR A 48 16.65 0.68 2.47
C TYR A 48 17.59 1.82 2.04
N LEU A 49 17.07 2.97 1.60
CA LEU A 49 17.91 4.12 1.25
C LEU A 49 18.55 4.73 2.51
N LYS A 50 19.84 5.06 2.41
CA LYS A 50 20.61 5.74 3.46
C LYS A 50 20.37 7.26 3.44
N ILE A 51 19.13 7.67 3.61
CA ILE A 51 18.68 9.07 3.65
C ILE A 51 17.93 9.37 4.96
N LYS A 52 17.68 10.66 5.25
CA LYS A 52 17.01 11.07 6.50
C LYS A 52 15.53 10.66 6.52
N GLU A 53 14.98 10.40 7.70
CA GLU A 53 13.58 9.97 7.85
C GLU A 53 12.54 10.95 7.27
N PRO A 54 12.67 12.28 7.40
CA PRO A 54 11.77 13.23 6.75
C PRO A 54 11.74 13.09 5.21
N GLU A 55 12.90 12.80 4.61
CA GLU A 55 13.03 12.61 3.17
C GLU A 55 12.38 11.28 2.75
N LYS A 56 12.56 10.20 3.52
CA LYS A 56 11.84 8.94 3.29
C LYS A 56 10.33 9.14 3.35
N ALA A 57 9.84 9.88 4.35
CA ALA A 57 8.42 10.15 4.50
C ALA A 57 7.84 10.95 3.32
N ALA A 58 8.60 11.90 2.77
CA ALA A 58 8.22 12.61 1.55
C ALA A 58 8.14 11.66 0.34
N LEU A 59 9.15 10.81 0.13
CA LEU A 59 9.14 9.84 -0.96
C LEU A 59 7.99 8.83 -0.85
N VAL A 60 7.66 8.37 0.36
CA VAL A 60 6.50 7.49 0.58
C VAL A 60 5.19 8.18 0.19
N LYS A 61 5.02 9.47 0.51
CA LYS A 61 3.86 10.26 0.09
C LYS A 61 3.77 10.37 -1.43
N ASP A 62 4.90 10.58 -2.10
CA ASP A 62 4.96 10.64 -3.57
C ASP A 62 4.59 9.30 -4.21
N VAL A 63 5.05 8.18 -3.65
CA VAL A 63 4.67 6.83 -4.10
C VAL A 63 3.16 6.62 -3.95
N LEU A 64 2.59 6.93 -2.77
CA LEU A 64 1.14 6.83 -2.55
C LEU A 64 0.35 7.63 -3.59
N LYS A 65 0.77 8.89 -3.84
CA LYS A 65 0.14 9.76 -4.84
C LYS A 65 0.25 9.19 -6.26
N LYS A 66 1.44 8.71 -6.65
CA LYS A 66 1.72 8.12 -7.97
C LYS A 66 0.83 6.92 -8.29
N TYR A 67 0.51 6.11 -7.29
CA TYR A 67 -0.33 4.92 -7.46
C TYR A 67 -1.81 5.15 -7.09
N HIS A 68 -2.20 6.40 -6.84
CA HIS A 68 -3.56 6.77 -6.41
C HIS A 68 -4.04 5.96 -5.19
N LEU A 69 -3.14 5.76 -4.23
CA LEU A 69 -3.42 5.04 -2.98
C LEU A 69 -3.49 6.03 -1.82
N SER A 70 -4.53 5.93 -1.01
CA SER A 70 -4.51 6.53 0.32
C SER A 70 -3.62 5.71 1.26
N LYS A 71 -3.10 6.36 2.31
CA LYS A 71 -2.38 5.66 3.38
C LYS A 71 -3.22 4.55 4.01
N LYS A 72 -4.52 4.80 4.19
CA LYS A 72 -5.45 3.83 4.80
C LYS A 72 -5.61 2.59 3.93
N GLU A 73 -5.88 2.75 2.63
CA GLU A 73 -5.99 1.63 1.69
C GLU A 73 -4.69 0.82 1.63
N PHE A 74 -3.54 1.49 1.64
CA PHE A 74 -2.24 0.83 1.65
C PHE A 74 -2.05 -0.03 2.90
N GLU A 75 -2.29 0.50 4.10
CA GLU A 75 -2.11 -0.25 5.35
C GLU A 75 -3.09 -1.42 5.48
N ILE A 76 -4.35 -1.24 5.11
CA ILE A 76 -5.34 -2.32 5.14
C ILE A 76 -4.95 -3.43 4.14
N THR A 77 -4.54 -3.05 2.94
CA THR A 77 -4.12 -4.02 1.91
C THR A 77 -2.84 -4.74 2.33
N LYS A 78 -1.90 -4.02 2.96
CA LYS A 78 -0.68 -4.62 3.52
C LYS A 78 -1.00 -5.63 4.62
N ALA A 79 -1.93 -5.31 5.52
CA ALA A 79 -2.38 -6.24 6.56
C ALA A 79 -3.01 -7.51 5.96
N ARG A 80 -3.79 -7.36 4.89
CA ARG A 80 -4.40 -8.48 4.17
C ARG A 80 -3.37 -9.47 3.60
N TYR A 81 -2.27 -8.96 3.05
CA TYR A 81 -1.19 -9.80 2.50
C TYR A 81 -0.11 -10.17 3.53
N ALA A 82 -0.22 -9.73 4.79
CA ALA A 82 0.83 -9.94 5.80
C ALA A 82 1.15 -11.42 6.03
N GLN A 83 0.14 -12.29 5.92
CA GLN A 83 0.25 -13.73 6.12
C GLN A 83 0.32 -14.53 4.81
N ASP A 84 0.48 -13.88 3.65
CA ASP A 84 0.57 -14.53 2.35
C ASP A 84 2.06 -14.71 1.93
N PRO A 85 2.68 -15.87 2.22
CA PRO A 85 4.09 -16.10 1.93
C PRO A 85 4.40 -16.10 0.42
N GLU A 86 3.44 -16.52 -0.42
CA GLU A 86 3.63 -16.54 -1.87
C GLU A 86 3.70 -15.12 -2.43
N PHE A 87 2.84 -14.23 -1.93
CA PHE A 87 2.90 -12.81 -2.25
C PHE A 87 4.27 -12.21 -1.91
N TRP A 88 4.77 -12.45 -0.69
CA TRP A 88 6.08 -11.93 -0.29
C TRP A 88 7.23 -12.52 -1.11
N ALA A 89 7.20 -13.82 -1.38
CA ALA A 89 8.19 -14.48 -2.24
C ALA A 89 8.23 -13.83 -3.64
N GLU A 90 7.06 -13.52 -4.21
CA GLU A 90 6.95 -12.85 -5.50
C GLU A 90 7.52 -11.42 -5.45
N ILE A 91 7.18 -10.64 -4.42
CA ILE A 91 7.69 -9.28 -4.22
C ILE A 91 9.22 -9.27 -4.13
N PHE A 92 9.81 -10.16 -3.31
CA PHE A 92 11.26 -10.26 -3.14
C PHE A 92 11.96 -10.75 -4.41
N LYS A 93 11.39 -11.73 -5.13
CA LYS A 93 11.93 -12.19 -6.41
C LYS A 93 12.01 -11.06 -7.43
N ARG A 94 10.95 -10.27 -7.56
CA ARG A 94 10.91 -9.11 -8.45
C ARG A 94 11.88 -8.01 -8.00
N MET A 95 12.00 -7.75 -6.69
CA MET A 95 12.98 -6.76 -6.16
C MET A 95 14.42 -7.16 -6.48
N ARG A 96 14.78 -8.43 -6.23
CA ARG A 96 16.12 -8.95 -6.52
C ARG A 96 16.47 -8.79 -7.99
N LYS A 97 15.55 -9.19 -8.89
CA LYS A 97 15.75 -9.04 -10.34
C LYS A 97 16.02 -7.58 -10.74
N ARG A 98 15.26 -6.64 -10.19
CA ARG A 98 15.44 -5.20 -10.48
C ARG A 98 16.81 -4.70 -9.99
N LEU A 99 17.22 -5.08 -8.78
CA LEU A 99 18.54 -4.71 -8.24
C LEU A 99 19.69 -5.30 -9.08
N GLU A 100 19.57 -6.55 -9.52
CA GLU A 100 20.55 -7.17 -10.41
C GLU A 100 20.65 -6.46 -11.77
N GLU A 101 19.52 -6.08 -12.35
CA GLU A 101 19.48 -5.35 -13.62
C GLU A 101 20.15 -3.97 -13.50
N GLU A 102 19.85 -3.22 -12.44
CA GLU A 102 20.49 -1.92 -12.17
C GLU A 102 22.00 -2.08 -11.95
N ASN A 103 22.42 -3.08 -11.18
CA ASN A 103 23.85 -3.39 -10.99
C ASN A 103 24.55 -3.73 -12.32
N ARG A 104 23.91 -4.51 -13.20
CA ARG A 104 24.47 -4.80 -14.54
C ARG A 104 24.58 -3.55 -15.39
N LYS A 105 23.59 -2.64 -15.34
CA LYS A 105 23.64 -1.35 -16.06
C LYS A 105 24.81 -0.49 -15.57
N LEU A 106 24.98 -0.37 -14.25
CA LEU A 106 26.09 0.38 -13.65
C LEU A 106 27.46 -0.20 -14.04
N GLN A 107 27.61 -1.53 -14.03
CA GLN A 107 28.85 -2.17 -14.48
C GLN A 107 29.16 -1.89 -15.96
N LYS A 108 28.15 -1.91 -16.83
CA LYS A 108 28.31 -1.56 -18.25
C LYS A 108 28.65 -0.08 -18.45
N ALA A 109 28.03 0.82 -17.68
CA ALA A 109 28.31 2.26 -17.74
C ALA A 109 29.75 2.56 -17.28
N ASN A 110 30.19 1.95 -16.18
CA ASN A 110 31.55 2.12 -15.65
C ASN A 110 32.63 1.56 -16.59
N LYS A 111 32.35 0.46 -17.31
CA LYS A 111 33.27 -0.06 -18.34
C LYS A 111 33.36 0.83 -19.59
N LYS A 112 32.38 1.70 -19.83
CA LYS A 112 32.35 2.63 -20.98
C LYS A 112 32.97 4.00 -20.69
N LEU A 113 33.33 4.31 -19.43
CA LEU A 113 34.06 5.52 -19.09
C LEU A 113 35.55 5.34 -19.48
N PRO A 114 36.09 6.12 -20.44
CA PRO A 114 37.50 6.07 -20.75
C PRO A 114 38.33 6.54 -19.54
N GLN A 115 39.47 5.87 -19.28
CA GLN A 115 40.45 6.21 -18.25
C GLN A 115 41.19 7.55 -18.53
N LYS A 116 40.49 8.63 -18.87
CA LYS A 116 41.07 9.97 -19.03
C LYS A 116 40.96 10.77 -17.73
N ALA A 117 41.55 10.29 -16.64
CA ALA A 117 41.68 11.11 -15.41
C ALA A 117 42.75 10.59 -14.42
N LYS A 118 43.77 9.86 -14.87
CA LYS A 118 44.93 9.50 -14.02
C LYS A 118 46.24 9.72 -14.77
N HIS A 119 46.47 10.95 -15.20
CA HIS A 119 47.81 11.52 -15.42
C HIS A 119 47.61 12.99 -15.81
N LYS A 120 47.64 13.87 -14.82
CA LYS A 120 48.22 15.20 -14.96
C LYS A 120 48.67 15.70 -13.61
#